data_AF-A0A918ZH13-F1
#
_entry.id   AF-A0A918ZH13-F1
#
_cell.length_a   1.000
_cell.length_b   1.000
_cell.length_c   1.000
_cell.angle_alpha   90.00
_cell.angle_beta   90.00
_cell.angle_gamma   90.00
#
_symmetry.space_group_name_H-M   'P 1'
#
loop_
_entity.id
_entity.type
_entity.pdbx_description
1 polymer ?
#
loop_
_entity_poly.entity_id
_entity_poly.type
_entity_poly.pdbx_seq_one_letter_code
_entity_poly.pdbx_strand_id
1 'polypeptide(L)'
;MIAMGRRILHLRFGLPADNDAELPERLRRLLEDITPRVQMIEPDMAVLDLTGAIPYWKRDARGLTELVQLRALAHFGLPSSAGCAGNRMLAAMACALTPFGQRTVIDDSPEAVMAFLQPRPVRELPGVGAKTSAMLGEYGLHTVGDVVDVPQLTLQRLLGARAGRALHEHAQGRDTQVVDPTPTPASISSEHHFARDELDPAARRRVLLALADHLGARLRGSGQVATGVTLTVRYADSSGTRRSRTLPEATHHTMLLACTAYAVYASLGLQRARVRSLALRADALRPADRATRQLTLDSADDKPLAIEAVADRARVRYGRQVLYPAALAISSPPPSARHQDGGGRPKDARGRRAT
;
A
#
# COMPACT_ATOMS: atom_id res chain seq x y z
N MET A 1 28.41 -28.70 5.75
CA MET A 1 27.02 -28.41 5.35
C MET A 1 26.88 -26.89 5.38
N ILE A 2 27.06 -26.21 4.24
CA ILE A 2 27.03 -24.75 4.16
C ILE A 2 25.60 -24.33 4.49
N ALA A 3 25.38 -23.62 5.60
CA ALA A 3 24.09 -23.03 5.89
C ALA A 3 23.80 -22.04 4.75
N MET A 4 22.91 -22.42 3.83
CA MET A 4 22.51 -21.50 2.77
C MET A 4 21.85 -20.29 3.42
N GLY A 5 22.42 -19.11 3.18
CA GLY A 5 21.79 -17.85 3.54
C GLY A 5 20.38 -17.79 2.97
N ARG A 6 19.49 -17.05 3.67
CA ARG A 6 18.12 -16.85 3.18
C ARG A 6 18.17 -16.20 1.81
N ARG A 7 17.30 -16.60 0.88
CA ARG A 7 17.20 -15.97 -0.44
C ARG A 7 15.80 -15.45 -0.64
N ILE A 8 15.67 -14.14 -0.53
CA ILE A 8 14.40 -13.44 -0.68
C ILE A 8 14.36 -12.81 -2.07
N LEU A 9 13.23 -12.98 -2.76
CA LEU A 9 12.94 -12.38 -4.05
C LEU A 9 11.81 -11.36 -3.88
N HIS A 10 12.06 -10.12 -4.31
CA HIS A 10 11.06 -9.06 -4.42
C HIS A 10 10.74 -8.83 -5.90
N LEU A 11 9.46 -8.81 -6.24
CA LEU A 11 8.96 -8.64 -7.60
C LEU A 11 8.04 -7.43 -7.68
N ARG A 12 8.15 -6.71 -8.79
CA ARG A 12 7.18 -5.70 -9.22
C ARG A 12 6.74 -6.00 -10.64
N PHE A 13 5.43 -6.08 -10.87
CA PHE A 13 4.81 -6.44 -12.15
C PHE A 13 4.30 -5.18 -12.86
N GLY A 14 4.48 -5.10 -14.18
CA GLY A 14 3.93 -4.02 -14.98
C GLY A 14 2.46 -4.26 -15.28
N LEU A 15 1.57 -4.00 -14.33
CA LEU A 15 0.14 -4.21 -14.53
C LEU A 15 -0.46 -3.20 -15.54
N PRO A 16 -1.33 -3.66 -16.46
CA PRO A 16 -2.07 -2.77 -17.34
C PRO A 16 -3.13 -1.98 -16.55
N ALA A 17 -3.54 -0.82 -17.08
CA ALA A 17 -4.52 0.06 -16.45
C ALA A 17 -5.93 -0.56 -16.32
N ASP A 18 -6.22 -1.62 -17.09
CA ASP A 18 -7.47 -2.37 -17.10
C ASP A 18 -7.14 -3.82 -16.73
N ASN A 19 -6.80 -4.05 -15.46
CA ASN A 19 -6.44 -5.37 -14.96
C ASN A 19 -7.67 -6.12 -14.42
N ASP A 20 -7.75 -7.40 -14.78
CA ASP A 20 -8.74 -8.31 -14.23
C ASP A 20 -8.63 -8.35 -12.69
N ALA A 21 -9.76 -8.22 -11.99
CA ALA A 21 -9.83 -8.27 -10.53
C ALA A 21 -9.28 -9.60 -9.96
N GLU A 22 -9.29 -10.68 -10.76
CA GLU A 22 -8.76 -11.99 -10.38
C GLU A 22 -7.25 -12.15 -10.65
N LEU A 23 -6.62 -11.21 -11.38
CA LEU A 23 -5.21 -11.31 -11.76
C LEU A 23 -4.26 -11.46 -10.57
N PRO A 24 -4.39 -10.71 -9.45
CA PRO A 24 -3.49 -10.85 -8.31
C PRO A 24 -3.56 -12.24 -7.66
N GLU A 25 -4.75 -12.84 -7.63
CA GLU A 25 -4.97 -14.17 -7.07
C GLU A 25 -4.40 -15.26 -7.99
N ARG A 26 -4.58 -15.12 -9.31
CA ARG A 26 -3.95 -16.01 -10.30
C ARG A 26 -2.43 -15.91 -10.27
N LEU A 27 -1.91 -14.70 -10.11
CA LEU A 27 -0.48 -14.44 -9.97
C LEU A 27 0.08 -15.07 -8.69
N ARG A 28 -0.61 -14.90 -7.56
CA ARG A 28 -0.26 -15.54 -6.28
C ARG A 28 -0.14 -17.05 -6.45
N ARG A 29 -1.10 -17.72 -7.09
CA ARG A 29 -1.05 -19.17 -7.34
C ARG A 29 0.17 -19.58 -8.16
N LEU A 30 0.48 -18.84 -9.24
CA LEU A 30 1.67 -19.10 -10.05
C LEU A 30 2.97 -18.99 -9.22
N LEU A 31 3.03 -18.02 -8.30
CA LEU A 31 4.16 -17.84 -7.40
C LEU A 31 4.24 -18.94 -6.34
N GLU A 32 3.09 -19.43 -5.86
CA GLU A 32 3.00 -20.53 -4.89
C GLU A 32 3.44 -21.88 -5.45
N ASP A 33 3.29 -22.08 -6.75
CA ASP A 33 3.87 -23.24 -7.46
C ASP A 33 5.40 -23.26 -7.43
N ILE A 34 6.05 -22.14 -7.11
CA ILE A 34 7.52 -22.03 -7.00
C ILE A 34 7.98 -22.25 -5.56
N THR A 35 7.32 -21.60 -4.60
CA THR A 35 7.60 -21.71 -3.17
C THR A 35 6.31 -21.48 -2.37
N PRO A 36 6.06 -22.21 -1.27
CA PRO A 36 4.88 -21.95 -0.43
C PRO A 36 4.97 -20.63 0.35
N ARG A 37 6.13 -19.99 0.39
CA ARG A 37 6.36 -18.74 1.14
C ARG A 37 6.22 -17.53 0.21
N VAL A 38 4.98 -17.17 -0.12
CA VAL A 38 4.64 -16.02 -0.96
C VAL A 38 3.83 -15.01 -0.17
N GLN A 39 4.24 -13.75 -0.22
CA GLN A 39 3.49 -12.63 0.34
C GLN A 39 3.18 -11.61 -0.73
N MET A 40 1.90 -11.37 -1.00
CA MET A 40 1.45 -10.24 -1.82
C MET A 40 1.49 -8.96 -0.98
N ILE A 41 2.21 -7.93 -1.42
CA ILE A 41 2.28 -6.62 -0.77
C ILE A 41 1.20 -5.69 -1.35
N GLU A 42 1.21 -5.56 -2.66
CA GLU A 42 0.28 -4.78 -3.46
C GLU A 42 -0.16 -5.64 -4.66
N PRO A 43 -1.20 -5.24 -5.42
CA PRO A 43 -1.67 -6.03 -6.56
C PRO A 43 -0.55 -6.34 -7.57
N ASP A 44 0.43 -5.45 -7.69
CA ASP A 44 1.59 -5.52 -8.60
C ASP A 44 2.89 -5.89 -7.89
N MET A 45 2.90 -6.19 -6.58
CA MET A 45 4.13 -6.48 -5.85
C MET A 45 4.02 -7.72 -4.96
N ALA A 46 5.03 -8.58 -5.06
CA ALA A 46 5.12 -9.82 -4.30
C ALA A 46 6.52 -10.03 -3.73
N VAL A 47 6.59 -10.69 -2.58
CA VAL A 47 7.84 -11.13 -1.96
C VAL A 47 7.78 -12.63 -1.73
N LEU A 48 8.84 -13.32 -2.11
CA LEU A 48 8.96 -14.76 -2.04
C LEU A 48 10.21 -15.13 -1.23
N ASP A 49 10.11 -16.16 -0.41
CA ASP A 49 11.28 -16.82 0.18
C ASP A 49 11.65 -18.05 -0.67
N LEU A 50 12.76 -17.93 -1.40
CA LEU A 50 13.29 -18.95 -2.30
C LEU A 50 14.24 -19.93 -1.60
N THR A 51 14.53 -19.73 -0.31
CA THR A 51 15.56 -20.51 0.41
C THR A 51 15.31 -22.02 0.32
N GLY A 52 14.06 -22.46 0.49
CA GLY A 52 13.67 -23.87 0.35
C GLY A 52 13.45 -24.32 -1.09
N ALA A 53 13.19 -23.39 -2.01
CA ALA A 53 12.90 -23.68 -3.42
C ALA A 53 14.18 -23.93 -4.23
N ILE A 54 15.28 -23.23 -3.91
CA ILE A 54 16.58 -23.39 -4.57
C ILE A 54 17.04 -24.87 -4.67
N PRO A 55 17.10 -25.65 -3.56
CA PRO A 55 17.50 -27.05 -3.65
C PRO A 55 16.48 -27.93 -4.40
N TYR A 56 15.18 -27.63 -4.29
CA TYR A 56 14.11 -28.36 -4.98
C TYR A 56 14.20 -28.21 -6.50
N TRP A 57 14.36 -26.97 -6.98
CA TRP A 57 14.44 -26.65 -8.40
C TRP A 57 15.83 -26.93 -9.00
N LYS A 58 16.84 -27.26 -8.18
CA LYS A 58 18.24 -27.45 -8.59
C LYS A 58 18.77 -26.25 -9.40
N ARG A 59 18.41 -25.04 -8.97
CA ARG A 59 18.80 -23.77 -9.60
C ARG A 59 19.35 -22.82 -8.55
N ASP A 60 20.28 -21.96 -8.94
CA ASP A 60 20.71 -20.85 -8.11
C ASP A 60 19.63 -19.77 -8.00
N ALA A 61 19.82 -18.81 -7.09
CA ALA A 61 18.87 -17.72 -6.86
C ALA A 61 18.59 -16.92 -8.15
N ARG A 62 19.60 -16.72 -8.99
CA ARG A 62 19.48 -16.01 -10.27
C ARG A 62 18.63 -16.78 -11.27
N GLY A 63 18.91 -18.07 -11.47
CA GLY A 63 18.18 -18.92 -12.40
C GLY A 63 16.75 -19.21 -11.96
N LEU A 64 16.47 -19.21 -10.65
CA LEU A 64 15.11 -19.32 -10.13
C LEU A 64 14.34 -18.00 -10.26
N THR A 65 15.00 -16.85 -10.03
CA THR A 65 14.42 -15.52 -10.30
C THR A 65 14.02 -15.40 -11.77
N GLU A 66 14.90 -15.80 -12.69
CA GLU A 66 14.61 -15.82 -14.12
C GLU A 66 13.42 -16.71 -14.48
N LEU A 67 13.33 -17.90 -13.88
CA LEU A 67 12.19 -18.80 -14.09
C LEU A 67 10.87 -18.13 -13.69
N VAL A 68 10.84 -17.42 -12.55
CA VAL A 68 9.65 -16.71 -12.08
C VAL A 68 9.26 -15.61 -13.06
N GLN A 69 10.22 -14.78 -13.50
CA GLN A 69 9.95 -13.71 -14.47
C GLN A 69 9.44 -14.26 -15.81
N LEU A 70 10.05 -15.34 -16.31
CA LEU A 70 9.62 -16.01 -17.55
C LEU A 70 8.21 -16.56 -17.43
N ARG A 71 7.87 -17.21 -16.30
CA ARG A 71 6.51 -17.72 -16.08
C ARG A 71 5.49 -16.59 -16.01
N ALA A 72 5.77 -15.51 -15.29
CA ALA A 72 4.88 -14.35 -15.22
C ALA A 72 4.63 -13.74 -16.60
N LEU A 73 5.69 -13.62 -17.42
CA LEU A 73 5.59 -13.13 -18.78
C LEU A 73 4.81 -14.09 -19.70
N ALA A 74 5.08 -15.39 -19.63
CA ALA A 74 4.45 -16.38 -20.50
C ALA A 74 2.96 -16.61 -20.19
N HIS A 75 2.57 -16.63 -18.91
CA HIS A 75 1.19 -16.90 -18.51
C HIS A 75 0.30 -15.66 -18.52
N PHE A 76 0.85 -14.48 -18.25
CA PHE A 76 0.08 -13.25 -18.05
C PHE A 76 0.50 -12.08 -18.93
N GLY A 77 1.57 -12.21 -19.73
CA GLY A 77 2.08 -11.10 -20.53
C GLY A 77 2.68 -9.97 -19.70
N LEU A 78 2.99 -10.22 -18.42
CA LEU A 78 3.43 -9.18 -17.49
C LEU A 78 4.97 -9.11 -17.43
N PRO A 79 5.58 -8.01 -17.90
CA PRO A 79 6.99 -7.78 -17.61
C PRO A 79 7.15 -7.52 -16.11
N SER A 80 8.21 -8.06 -15.51
CA SER A 80 8.49 -7.89 -14.09
C SER A 80 9.89 -7.35 -13.86
N SER A 81 10.04 -6.50 -12.85
CA SER A 81 11.32 -6.13 -12.26
C SER A 81 11.57 -7.02 -11.04
N ALA A 82 12.79 -7.50 -10.86
CA ALA A 82 13.13 -8.45 -9.81
C ALA A 82 14.38 -8.02 -9.03
N GLY A 83 14.32 -8.11 -7.71
CA GLY A 83 15.47 -7.99 -6.81
C GLY A 83 15.59 -9.22 -5.92
N CYS A 84 16.74 -9.87 -5.90
CA CYS A 84 16.99 -11.02 -5.03
C CYS A 84 18.19 -10.76 -4.10
N ALA A 85 18.03 -11.04 -2.81
CA ALA A 85 19.08 -10.81 -1.81
C ALA A 85 18.89 -11.67 -0.55
N GLY A 86 19.83 -11.53 0.40
CA GLY A 86 19.85 -12.23 1.69
C GLY A 86 18.67 -11.94 2.63
N ASN A 87 17.96 -10.83 2.43
CA ASN A 87 16.83 -10.40 3.25
C ASN A 87 15.86 -9.52 2.45
N ARG A 88 14.71 -9.21 3.06
CA ARG A 88 13.61 -8.49 2.41
C ARG A 88 13.98 -7.06 2.05
N MET A 89 14.62 -6.33 2.97
CA MET A 89 15.10 -4.97 2.71
C MET A 89 15.97 -4.88 1.46
N LEU A 90 17.04 -5.68 1.40
CA LEU A 90 17.98 -5.66 0.27
C LEU A 90 17.30 -6.08 -1.03
N ALA A 91 16.42 -7.10 -0.99
CA ALA A 91 15.67 -7.54 -2.15
C ALA A 91 14.75 -6.42 -2.68
N ALA A 92 14.06 -5.70 -1.79
CA ALA A 92 13.22 -4.55 -2.16
C ALA A 92 14.03 -3.40 -2.76
N MET A 93 15.17 -3.05 -2.17
CA MET A 93 16.07 -2.01 -2.69
C MET A 93 16.63 -2.40 -4.07
N ALA A 94 17.06 -3.65 -4.24
CA ALA A 94 17.51 -4.17 -5.53
C ALA A 94 16.40 -4.10 -6.59
N CYS A 95 15.18 -4.50 -6.24
CA CYS A 95 14.03 -4.45 -7.14
C CYS A 95 13.69 -3.00 -7.55
N ALA A 96 13.74 -2.05 -6.62
CA ALA A 96 13.42 -0.64 -6.89
C ALA A 96 14.33 0.00 -7.95
N LEU A 97 15.60 -0.42 -8.00
CA LEU A 97 16.60 0.05 -8.96
C LEU A 97 16.56 -0.69 -10.29
N THR A 98 15.87 -1.82 -10.34
CA THR A 98 15.88 -2.72 -11.48
C THR A 98 14.79 -2.33 -12.48
N PRO A 99 15.12 -2.09 -13.77
CA PRO A 99 14.12 -1.87 -14.82
C PRO A 99 13.20 -3.08 -15.03
N PHE A 100 12.02 -2.87 -15.60
CA PHE A 100 11.14 -3.97 -16.00
C PHE A 100 11.82 -4.88 -17.04
N GLY A 101 11.67 -6.19 -16.87
CA GLY A 101 12.33 -7.22 -17.69
C GLY A 101 13.76 -7.56 -17.22
N GLN A 102 14.29 -6.88 -16.20
CA GLN A 102 15.62 -7.13 -15.66
C GLN A 102 15.56 -7.71 -14.24
N ARG A 103 16.72 -8.17 -13.75
CA ARG A 103 16.90 -8.69 -12.40
C ARG A 103 18.22 -8.21 -11.81
N THR A 104 18.20 -7.84 -10.53
CA THR A 104 19.41 -7.59 -9.73
C THR A 104 19.48 -8.62 -8.62
N VAL A 105 20.61 -9.31 -8.51
CA VAL A 105 20.87 -10.31 -7.47
C VAL A 105 22.07 -9.84 -6.64
N ILE A 106 21.88 -9.73 -5.33
CA ILE A 106 22.92 -9.36 -4.37
C ILE A 106 23.38 -10.64 -3.66
N ASP A 107 24.68 -10.89 -3.67
CA ASP A 107 25.27 -11.98 -2.92
C ASP A 107 25.21 -11.74 -1.41
N ASP A 108 25.13 -12.83 -0.63
CA ASP A 108 24.97 -12.74 0.82
C ASP A 108 26.30 -12.44 1.55
N SER A 109 27.41 -12.22 0.82
CA SER A 109 28.68 -11.88 1.44
C SER A 109 28.64 -10.46 2.00
N PRO A 110 29.22 -10.19 3.19
CA PRO A 110 29.26 -8.86 3.76
C PRO A 110 29.84 -7.81 2.80
N GLU A 111 30.84 -8.19 2.00
CA GLU A 111 31.48 -7.32 1.02
C GLU A 111 30.51 -6.93 -0.11
N ALA A 112 29.74 -7.87 -0.64
CA ALA A 112 28.76 -7.60 -1.69
C ALA A 112 27.60 -6.74 -1.16
N VAL A 113 27.14 -7.02 0.07
CA VAL A 113 26.09 -6.23 0.72
C VAL A 113 26.56 -4.79 0.95
N MET A 114 27.78 -4.59 1.47
CA MET A 114 28.33 -3.26 1.70
C MET A 114 28.61 -2.52 0.39
N ALA A 115 29.14 -3.19 -0.63
CA ALA A 115 29.35 -2.60 -1.95
C ALA A 115 28.04 -2.12 -2.59
N PHE A 116 26.93 -2.83 -2.35
CA PHE A 116 25.61 -2.41 -2.81
C PHE A 116 25.06 -1.21 -2.01
N LEU A 117 25.25 -1.20 -0.68
CA LEU A 117 24.65 -0.22 0.22
C LEU A 117 25.42 1.10 0.30
N GLN A 118 26.74 1.08 0.50
CA GLN A 118 27.55 2.27 0.78
C GLN A 118 27.30 3.47 -0.16
N PRO A 119 27.28 3.30 -1.50
CA PRO A 119 27.11 4.44 -2.41
C PRO A 119 25.67 4.97 -2.46
N ARG A 120 24.71 4.31 -1.80
CA ARG A 120 23.30 4.67 -1.88
C ARG A 120 23.00 5.89 -1.02
N PRO A 121 22.10 6.77 -1.44
CA PRO A 121 21.65 7.86 -0.60
C PRO A 121 20.82 7.31 0.58
N VAL A 122 20.95 7.92 1.76
CA VAL A 122 20.33 7.42 2.99
C VAL A 122 18.80 7.32 2.90
N ARG A 123 18.17 8.16 2.07
CA ARG A 123 16.72 8.16 1.80
C ARG A 123 16.20 6.87 1.16
N GLU A 124 17.07 6.04 0.57
CA GLU A 124 16.69 4.76 -0.02
C GLU A 124 16.55 3.65 1.04
N LEU A 125 17.06 3.86 2.27
CA LEU A 125 16.87 2.91 3.36
C LEU A 125 15.40 2.92 3.85
N PRO A 126 14.80 1.74 4.10
CA PRO A 126 13.46 1.67 4.66
C PRO A 126 13.36 2.41 6.01
N GLY A 127 12.29 3.19 6.16
CA GLY A 127 12.04 3.99 7.36
C GLY A 127 12.68 5.38 7.35
N VAL A 128 13.50 5.71 6.35
CA VAL A 128 14.05 7.06 6.16
C VAL A 128 13.13 7.87 5.25
N GLY A 129 12.21 8.62 5.86
CA GLY A 129 11.38 9.57 5.12
C GLY A 129 12.10 10.88 4.79
N ALA A 130 11.45 11.75 4.02
CA ALA A 130 12.02 13.06 3.63
C ALA A 130 12.48 13.91 4.84
N LYS A 131 11.70 13.93 5.93
CA LYS A 131 12.07 14.65 7.17
C LYS A 131 13.34 14.09 7.81
N THR A 132 13.42 12.76 7.93
CA THR A 132 14.59 12.07 8.50
C THR A 132 15.82 12.25 7.61
N SER A 133 15.67 12.16 6.29
CA SER A 133 16.77 12.40 5.35
C SER A 133 17.27 13.84 5.39
N ALA A 134 16.37 14.83 5.55
CA ALA A 134 16.76 16.24 5.69
C ALA A 134 17.55 16.46 6.98
N MET A 135 17.04 15.95 8.10
CA MET A 135 17.73 16.00 9.40
C MET A 135 19.10 15.35 9.33
N LEU A 136 19.22 14.13 8.77
CA LEU A 136 20.51 13.46 8.60
C LEU A 136 21.47 14.28 7.70
N GLY A 137 20.93 14.94 6.67
CA GLY A 137 21.69 15.84 5.82
C GLY A 137 22.25 17.07 6.53
N GLU A 138 21.58 17.59 7.56
CA GLU A 138 22.11 18.68 8.40
C GLU A 138 23.36 18.26 9.18
N TYR A 139 23.53 16.95 9.42
CA TYR A 139 24.71 16.36 10.05
C TYR A 139 25.72 15.79 9.03
N GLY A 140 25.55 16.09 7.73
CA GLY A 140 26.45 15.60 6.67
C GLY A 140 26.27 14.12 6.30
N LEU A 141 25.22 13.46 6.79
CA LEU A 141 24.95 12.05 6.52
C LEU A 141 24.06 11.93 5.28
N HIS A 142 24.68 11.83 4.11
CA HIS A 142 23.98 11.82 2.83
C HIS A 142 23.84 10.41 2.25
N THR A 143 24.82 9.55 2.49
CA THR A 143 24.90 8.18 1.99
C THR A 143 24.75 7.17 3.11
N VAL A 144 24.46 5.91 2.74
CA VAL A 144 24.45 4.80 3.71
C VAL A 144 25.85 4.56 4.26
N GLY A 145 26.90 4.76 3.45
CA GLY A 145 28.29 4.71 3.91
C GLY A 145 28.54 5.66 5.08
N ASP A 146 28.10 6.91 4.96
CA ASP A 146 28.25 7.91 6.04
C ASP A 146 27.59 7.46 7.34
N VAL A 147 26.46 6.74 7.26
CA VAL A 147 25.71 6.26 8.43
C VAL A 147 26.35 5.04 9.08
N VAL A 148 27.02 4.18 8.30
CA VAL A 148 27.67 2.95 8.81
C VAL A 148 28.73 3.29 9.86
N ASP A 149 29.45 4.38 9.66
CA ASP A 149 30.53 4.84 10.55
C ASP A 149 30.01 5.56 11.81
N VAL A 150 28.72 5.88 11.87
CA VAL A 150 28.12 6.59 13.02
C VAL A 150 27.75 5.60 14.13
N PRO A 151 28.19 5.84 15.38
CA PRO A 151 27.79 5.03 16.52
C PRO A 151 26.26 4.99 16.70
N GLN A 152 25.72 3.80 16.97
CA GLN A 152 24.27 3.59 17.14
C GLN A 152 23.64 4.56 18.15
N LEU A 153 24.31 4.83 19.28
CA LEU A 153 23.81 5.75 20.31
C LEU A 153 23.62 7.18 19.78
N THR A 154 24.46 7.64 18.85
CA THR A 154 24.33 8.95 18.23
C THR A 154 23.08 9.00 17.36
N LEU A 155 22.87 8.00 16.51
CA LEU A 155 21.65 7.90 15.68
C LEU A 155 20.38 7.83 16.55
N GLN A 156 20.43 7.14 17.68
CA GLN A 156 19.33 7.09 18.64
C GLN A 156 19.03 8.43 19.32
N ARG A 157 20.05 9.23 19.60
CA ARG A 157 19.87 10.60 20.15
C ARG A 157 19.25 11.53 19.11
N LEU A 158 19.62 11.39 17.83
CA LEU A 158 19.09 12.22 16.74
C LEU A 158 17.65 11.86 16.36
N LEU A 159 17.35 10.57 16.21
CA LEU A 159 16.09 10.09 15.62
C LEU A 159 15.12 9.46 16.63
N GLY A 160 15.57 9.29 17.88
CA GLY A 160 14.89 8.49 18.90
C GLY A 160 15.35 7.04 18.91
N ALA A 161 15.19 6.37 20.06
CA ALA A 161 15.76 5.05 20.33
C ALA A 161 15.41 3.97 19.30
N ARG A 162 14.14 3.89 18.88
CA ARG A 162 13.65 2.89 17.92
C ARG A 162 14.16 3.18 16.50
N ALA A 163 14.00 4.40 16.03
CA ALA A 163 14.35 4.79 14.66
C ALA A 163 15.86 4.78 14.44
N GLY A 164 16.64 5.30 15.40
CA GLY A 164 18.10 5.28 15.32
C GLY A 164 18.68 3.86 15.35
N ARG A 165 18.11 2.96 16.15
CA ARG A 165 18.50 1.53 16.12
C ARG A 165 18.19 0.91 14.75
N ALA A 166 16.97 1.10 14.25
CA ALA A 166 16.56 0.53 12.96
C ALA A 166 17.44 1.04 11.82
N LEU A 167 17.73 2.35 11.79
CA LEU A 167 18.63 2.95 10.80
C LEU A 167 20.03 2.34 10.84
N HIS A 168 20.60 2.15 12.03
CA HIS A 168 21.92 1.55 12.18
C HIS A 168 21.98 0.11 11.65
N GLU A 169 20.99 -0.71 12.01
CA GLU A 169 20.90 -2.11 11.53
C GLU A 169 20.70 -2.16 10.01
N HIS A 170 19.81 -1.32 9.47
CA HIS A 170 19.55 -1.23 8.03
C HIS A 170 20.79 -0.77 7.24
N ALA A 171 21.54 0.20 7.77
CA ALA A 171 22.78 0.68 7.14
C ALA A 171 23.85 -0.43 7.07
N GLN A 172 23.82 -1.37 8.00
CA GLN A 172 24.68 -2.56 8.02
C GLN A 172 24.08 -3.75 7.23
N GLY A 173 22.99 -3.53 6.49
CA GLY A 173 22.34 -4.57 5.67
C GLY A 173 21.57 -5.60 6.48
N ARG A 174 21.29 -5.35 7.76
CA ARG A 174 20.57 -6.28 8.64
C ARG A 174 19.08 -5.96 8.66
N ASP A 175 18.29 -6.97 8.31
CA ASP A 175 16.84 -6.94 8.39
C ASP A 175 16.34 -8.29 8.91
N THR A 176 15.50 -8.25 9.95
CA THR A 176 14.94 -9.44 10.60
C THR A 176 13.55 -9.79 10.09
N GLN A 177 12.97 -8.98 9.20
CA GLN A 177 11.65 -9.24 8.65
C GLN A 177 11.63 -10.56 7.88
N VAL A 178 10.61 -11.36 8.16
CA VAL A 178 10.34 -12.62 7.48
C VAL A 178 9.27 -12.41 6.42
N VAL A 179 9.30 -13.24 5.37
CA VAL A 179 8.20 -13.33 4.42
C VAL A 179 7.06 -14.06 5.13
N ASP A 180 5.97 -13.34 5.37
CA ASP A 180 4.77 -13.89 6.00
C ASP A 180 3.81 -14.36 4.91
N PRO A 181 3.62 -15.67 4.73
CA PRO A 181 2.70 -16.21 3.74
C PRO A 181 1.23 -15.98 4.09
N THR A 182 0.95 -15.48 5.30
CA THR A 182 -0.42 -15.15 5.69
C THR A 182 -0.92 -14.06 4.74
N PRO A 183 -2.04 -14.30 4.03
CA PRO A 183 -2.58 -13.30 3.12
C PRO A 183 -2.85 -12.03 3.91
N THR A 184 -2.22 -10.93 3.49
CA THR A 184 -2.55 -9.62 4.05
C THR A 184 -4.03 -9.40 3.74
N PRO A 185 -4.88 -9.11 4.74
CA PRO A 185 -6.28 -8.96 4.48
C PRO A 185 -6.46 -7.86 3.44
N ALA A 186 -7.15 -8.19 2.35
CA ALA A 186 -7.42 -7.23 1.29
C ALA A 186 -8.06 -5.99 1.93
N SER A 187 -7.79 -4.83 1.32
CA SER A 187 -8.18 -3.55 1.86
C SER A 187 -8.35 -2.56 0.75
N ILE A 188 -9.33 -1.67 0.89
CA ILE A 188 -9.58 -0.62 -0.08
C ILE A 188 -9.56 0.72 0.66
N SER A 189 -8.79 1.68 0.17
CA SER A 189 -8.75 3.03 0.72
C SER A 189 -9.24 4.08 -0.25
N SER A 190 -9.71 5.19 0.30
CA SER A 190 -10.11 6.41 -0.38
C SER A 190 -9.55 7.59 0.41
N GLU A 191 -8.84 8.49 -0.25
CA GLU A 191 -8.26 9.69 0.38
C GLU A 191 -8.77 10.96 -0.29
N HIS A 192 -8.93 12.00 0.53
CA HIS A 192 -9.22 13.35 0.10
C HIS A 192 -8.17 14.33 0.64
N HIS A 193 -7.58 15.11 -0.26
CA HIS A 193 -6.71 16.23 0.08
C HIS A 193 -7.48 17.55 -0.07
N PHE A 194 -7.52 18.34 1.00
CA PHE A 194 -8.14 19.66 0.95
C PHE A 194 -7.24 20.63 0.18
N ALA A 195 -7.85 21.57 -0.56
CA ALA A 195 -7.11 22.61 -1.28
C ALA A 195 -6.43 23.62 -0.34
N ARG A 196 -7.02 23.83 0.83
CA ARG A 196 -6.50 24.64 1.95
C ARG A 196 -6.71 23.86 3.24
N ASP A 197 -5.93 24.17 4.27
CA ASP A 197 -6.08 23.49 5.56
C ASP A 197 -7.48 23.73 6.12
N GLU A 198 -8.23 22.64 6.28
CA GLU A 198 -9.63 22.70 6.65
C GLU A 198 -9.76 22.86 8.16
N LEU A 199 -10.59 23.81 8.59
CA LEU A 199 -10.87 24.16 9.99
C LEU A 199 -12.31 23.80 10.38
N ASP A 200 -13.23 23.75 9.42
CA ASP A 200 -14.65 23.48 9.65
C ASP A 200 -14.91 21.99 9.94
N PRO A 201 -15.38 21.63 11.15
CA PRO A 201 -15.77 20.25 11.46
C PRO A 201 -16.90 19.72 10.56
N ALA A 202 -17.81 20.58 10.09
CA ALA A 202 -18.89 20.17 9.21
C ALA A 202 -18.38 19.80 7.80
N ALA A 203 -17.45 20.58 7.25
CA ALA A 203 -16.76 20.24 6.01
C ALA A 203 -16.03 18.89 6.09
N ARG A 204 -15.33 18.63 7.19
CA ARG A 204 -14.65 17.35 7.40
C ARG A 204 -15.63 16.18 7.48
N ARG A 205 -16.77 16.36 8.16
CA ARG A 205 -17.83 15.33 8.21
C ARG A 205 -18.41 15.05 6.82
N ARG A 206 -18.65 16.08 6.00
CA ARG A 206 -19.09 15.89 4.60
C ARG A 206 -18.07 15.10 3.78
N VAL A 207 -16.77 15.40 3.92
CA VAL A 207 -15.72 14.64 3.24
C VAL A 207 -15.69 13.19 3.72
N LEU A 208 -15.82 12.93 5.03
CA LEU A 208 -15.89 11.55 5.54
C LEU A 208 -17.09 10.78 4.96
N LEU A 209 -18.25 11.42 4.80
CA LEU A 209 -19.40 10.80 4.13
C LEU A 209 -19.09 10.46 2.67
N ALA A 210 -18.47 11.38 1.94
CA ALA A 210 -18.08 11.14 0.55
C ALA A 210 -17.07 9.99 0.43
N LEU A 211 -16.08 9.93 1.33
CA LEU A 211 -15.12 8.82 1.38
C LEU A 211 -15.81 7.48 1.69
N ALA A 212 -16.77 7.47 2.61
CA ALA A 212 -17.55 6.27 2.95
C ALA A 212 -18.44 5.80 1.79
N ASP A 213 -19.13 6.71 1.09
CA ASP A 213 -19.94 6.38 -0.11
C ASP A 213 -19.05 5.84 -1.23
N HIS A 214 -17.87 6.43 -1.42
CA HIS A 214 -16.89 5.93 -2.38
C HIS A 214 -16.39 4.52 -2.03
N LEU A 215 -16.09 4.26 -0.76
CA LEU A 215 -15.69 2.93 -0.31
C LEU A 215 -16.83 1.91 -0.42
N GLY A 216 -18.05 2.26 -0.01
CA GLY A 216 -19.22 1.39 -0.10
C GLY A 216 -19.50 0.97 -1.54
N ALA A 217 -19.50 1.93 -2.48
CA ALA A 217 -19.69 1.64 -3.90
C ALA A 217 -18.58 0.74 -4.47
N ARG A 218 -17.31 0.94 -4.07
CA ARG A 218 -16.20 0.07 -4.49
C ARG A 218 -16.34 -1.34 -3.93
N LEU A 219 -16.67 -1.46 -2.65
CA LEU A 219 -16.89 -2.75 -1.99
C LEU A 219 -17.99 -3.54 -2.69
N ARG A 220 -19.13 -2.91 -2.96
CA ARG A 220 -20.24 -3.53 -3.72
C ARG A 220 -19.85 -3.89 -5.14
N GLY A 221 -19.17 -3.00 -5.86
CA GLY A 221 -18.68 -3.28 -7.22
C GLY A 221 -17.71 -4.44 -7.29
N SER A 222 -16.93 -4.67 -6.22
CA SER A 222 -16.01 -5.82 -6.10
C SER A 222 -16.59 -7.06 -5.41
N GLY A 223 -17.86 -7.03 -5.01
CA GLY A 223 -18.50 -8.14 -4.27
C GLY A 223 -17.87 -8.42 -2.90
N GLN A 224 -17.28 -7.40 -2.25
CA GLN A 224 -16.58 -7.52 -0.97
C GLN A 224 -17.34 -6.82 0.17
N VAL A 225 -17.10 -7.24 1.41
CA VAL A 225 -17.51 -6.57 2.65
C VAL A 225 -16.30 -6.31 3.53
N ALA A 226 -16.35 -5.28 4.38
CA ALA A 226 -15.28 -4.93 5.31
C ALA A 226 -15.63 -5.30 6.74
N THR A 227 -14.66 -5.76 7.53
CA THR A 227 -14.85 -5.99 8.98
C THR A 227 -14.18 -4.93 9.85
N GLY A 228 -13.44 -3.99 9.25
CA GLY A 228 -12.82 -2.90 9.96
C GLY A 228 -12.74 -1.63 9.12
N VAL A 229 -12.66 -0.50 9.81
CA VAL A 229 -12.46 0.81 9.20
C VAL A 229 -11.29 1.50 9.89
N THR A 230 -10.33 1.96 9.10
CA THR A 230 -9.22 2.78 9.57
C THR A 230 -9.32 4.19 9.01
N LEU A 231 -9.31 5.17 9.90
CA LEU A 231 -9.25 6.59 9.58
C LEU A 231 -7.82 7.09 9.82
N THR A 232 -7.26 7.74 8.80
CA THR A 232 -6.01 8.48 8.89
C THR A 232 -6.31 9.96 8.67
N VAL A 233 -5.93 10.78 9.65
CA VAL A 233 -6.01 12.25 9.59
C VAL A 233 -4.60 12.80 9.47
N ARG A 234 -4.33 13.61 8.45
CA ARG A 234 -3.06 14.31 8.30
C ARG A 234 -3.25 15.80 8.54
N TYR A 235 -2.40 16.39 9.37
CA TYR A 235 -2.48 17.79 9.77
C TYR A 235 -1.55 18.68 8.91
N ALA A 236 -1.69 19.99 9.07
CA ALA A 236 -0.90 20.99 8.33
C ALA A 236 0.62 20.88 8.54
N ASP A 237 1.07 20.43 9.71
CA ASP A 237 2.48 20.19 10.06
C ASP A 237 3.04 18.85 9.49
N SER A 238 2.25 18.18 8.67
CA SER A 238 2.51 16.84 8.12
C SER A 238 2.61 15.73 9.19
N SER A 239 2.25 16.00 10.45
CA SER A 239 1.98 14.94 11.41
C SER A 239 0.66 14.25 11.06
N GLY A 240 0.44 13.05 11.58
CA GLY A 240 -0.78 12.31 11.29
C GLY A 240 -1.19 11.40 12.43
N THR A 241 -2.49 11.23 12.58
CA THR A 241 -3.06 10.27 13.52
C THR A 241 -3.84 9.22 12.74
N ARG A 242 -3.58 7.96 13.07
CA ARG A 242 -4.27 6.81 12.49
C ARG A 242 -5.00 6.07 13.59
N ARG A 243 -6.29 5.80 13.39
CA ARG A 243 -7.11 5.00 14.31
C ARG A 243 -7.95 4.01 13.52
N SER A 244 -8.01 2.79 14.03
CA SER A 244 -8.76 1.69 13.44
C SER A 244 -9.86 1.27 14.39
N ARG A 245 -11.00 0.86 13.83
CA ARG A 245 -12.13 0.31 14.59
C ARG A 245 -12.71 -0.88 13.84
N THR A 246 -12.90 -1.98 14.57
CA THR A 246 -13.62 -3.15 14.07
C THR A 246 -15.11 -2.84 13.98
N LEU A 247 -15.73 -3.25 12.88
CA LEU A 247 -17.16 -3.14 12.66
C LEU A 247 -17.89 -4.25 13.43
N PRO A 248 -19.11 -4.00 13.93
CA PRO A 248 -19.89 -5.02 14.63
C PRO A 248 -20.27 -6.19 13.70
N GLU A 249 -20.47 -5.90 12.41
CA GLU A 249 -20.72 -6.88 11.37
C GLU A 249 -19.91 -6.56 10.11
N ALA A 250 -19.66 -7.58 9.29
CA ALA A 250 -19.01 -7.40 8.00
C ALA A 250 -19.96 -6.69 7.05
N THR A 251 -19.63 -5.49 6.59
CA THR A 251 -20.56 -4.65 5.83
C THR A 251 -19.91 -3.90 4.68
N HIS A 252 -20.71 -3.66 3.64
CA HIS A 252 -20.40 -2.74 2.54
C HIS A 252 -21.37 -1.55 2.51
N HIS A 253 -22.19 -1.38 3.55
CA HIS A 253 -23.21 -0.36 3.62
C HIS A 253 -22.59 1.01 3.90
N THR A 254 -22.94 1.99 3.08
CA THR A 254 -22.38 3.34 3.17
C THR A 254 -22.62 3.95 4.54
N MET A 255 -23.81 3.77 5.09
CA MET A 255 -24.18 4.37 6.37
C MET A 255 -23.42 3.80 7.55
N LEU A 256 -23.24 2.48 7.62
CA LEU A 256 -22.46 1.87 8.71
C LEU A 256 -20.98 2.27 8.65
N LEU A 257 -20.41 2.35 7.45
CA LEU A 257 -19.05 2.84 7.23
C LEU A 257 -18.92 4.31 7.66
N ALA A 258 -19.86 5.17 7.27
CA ALA A 258 -19.86 6.59 7.61
C ALA A 258 -20.04 6.81 9.12
N CYS A 259 -21.01 6.14 9.76
CA CYS A 259 -21.23 6.23 11.21
C CYS A 259 -20.00 5.78 12.00
N THR A 260 -19.34 4.70 11.58
CA THR A 260 -18.11 4.21 12.20
C THR A 260 -16.97 5.21 12.00
N ALA A 261 -16.81 5.76 10.79
CA ALA A 261 -15.82 6.79 10.50
C ALA A 261 -16.04 8.05 11.37
N TYR A 262 -17.29 8.48 11.56
CA TYR A 262 -17.63 9.59 12.45
C TYR A 262 -17.31 9.30 13.91
N ALA A 263 -17.61 8.10 14.39
CA ALA A 263 -17.30 7.72 15.77
C ALA A 263 -15.77 7.70 16.00
N VAL A 264 -14.99 7.16 15.05
CA VAL A 264 -13.52 7.20 15.10
C VAL A 264 -13.03 8.65 15.05
N TYR A 265 -13.57 9.47 14.15
CA TYR A 265 -13.19 10.88 14.03
C TYR A 265 -13.50 11.67 15.32
N ALA A 266 -14.66 11.42 15.96
CA ALA A 266 -15.01 12.03 17.23
C ALA A 266 -14.07 11.60 18.36
N SER A 267 -13.66 10.32 18.39
CA SER A 267 -12.73 9.80 19.40
C SER A 267 -11.32 10.42 19.34
N LEU A 268 -10.95 11.01 18.21
CA LEU A 268 -9.68 11.75 18.07
C LEU A 268 -9.67 13.05 18.85
N GLY A 269 -10.82 13.57 19.30
CA GLY A 269 -10.88 14.76 20.15
C GLY A 269 -10.25 16.01 19.52
N LEU A 270 -10.34 16.16 18.20
CA LEU A 270 -9.62 17.22 17.47
C LEU A 270 -10.18 18.61 17.81
N GLN A 271 -9.53 19.31 18.74
CA GLN A 271 -9.84 20.72 19.03
C GLN A 271 -8.98 21.64 18.17
N ARG A 272 -9.62 22.46 17.32
CA ARG A 272 -8.97 23.47 16.47
C ARG A 272 -7.83 22.96 15.56
N ALA A 273 -7.73 21.65 15.35
CA ALA A 273 -6.71 21.06 14.48
C ALA A 273 -6.85 21.55 13.05
N ARG A 274 -5.76 21.85 12.34
CA ARG A 274 -5.76 22.17 10.91
C ARG A 274 -5.58 20.89 10.09
N VAL A 275 -6.62 20.45 9.39
CA VAL A 275 -6.61 19.16 8.68
C VAL A 275 -6.26 19.38 7.21
N ARG A 276 -5.25 18.66 6.71
CA ARG A 276 -4.75 18.74 5.33
C ARG A 276 -5.28 17.60 4.45
N SER A 277 -5.38 16.38 5.00
CA SER A 277 -6.03 15.27 4.32
C SER A 277 -6.74 14.31 5.26
N LEU A 278 -7.76 13.62 4.74
CA LEU A 278 -8.48 12.55 5.39
C LEU A 278 -8.44 11.32 4.48
N ALA A 279 -7.99 10.19 5.00
CA ALA A 279 -8.03 8.91 4.31
C ALA A 279 -8.86 7.91 5.11
N LEU A 280 -9.81 7.27 4.44
CA LEU A 280 -10.62 6.20 4.99
C LEU A 280 -10.21 4.89 4.32
N ARG A 281 -10.01 3.83 5.10
CA ARG A 281 -9.61 2.53 4.63
C ARG A 281 -10.53 1.46 5.19
N ALA A 282 -11.11 0.66 4.31
CA ALA A 282 -11.82 -0.56 4.64
C ALA A 282 -10.80 -1.70 4.78
N ASP A 283 -10.78 -2.33 5.94
CA ASP A 283 -9.82 -3.37 6.30
C ASP A 283 -10.50 -4.74 6.40
N ALA A 284 -9.69 -5.78 6.27
CA ALA A 284 -10.10 -7.18 6.41
C ALA A 284 -11.30 -7.52 5.51
N LEU A 285 -11.11 -7.25 4.21
CA LEU A 285 -12.13 -7.51 3.21
C LEU A 285 -12.37 -9.01 3.07
N ARG A 286 -13.65 -9.36 2.93
CA ARG A 286 -14.11 -10.72 2.71
C ARG A 286 -15.12 -10.73 1.55
N PRO A 287 -15.19 -11.83 0.78
CA PRO A 287 -16.27 -12.04 -0.18
C PRO A 287 -17.63 -11.92 0.51
N ALA A 288 -18.55 -11.16 -0.09
CA ALA A 288 -19.86 -10.87 0.48
C ALA A 288 -20.76 -12.11 0.60
N ASP A 289 -20.57 -13.11 -0.27
CA ASP A 289 -21.25 -14.41 -0.25
C ASP A 289 -20.89 -15.26 0.97
N ARG A 290 -19.70 -15.05 1.54
CA ARG A 290 -19.20 -15.77 2.73
C ARG A 290 -19.37 -14.97 4.02
N ALA A 291 -19.99 -13.79 3.95
CA ALA A 291 -20.21 -12.93 5.09
C ALA A 291 -21.51 -13.29 5.80
N THR A 292 -21.42 -13.74 7.04
CA THR A 292 -22.59 -13.92 7.89
C THR A 292 -23.10 -12.54 8.32
N ARG A 293 -24.30 -12.15 7.84
CA ARG A 293 -25.03 -11.00 8.36
C ARG A 293 -25.90 -11.44 9.52
N GLN A 294 -25.90 -10.68 10.61
CA GLN A 294 -26.90 -10.91 11.66
C GLN A 294 -28.25 -10.41 11.14
N LEU A 295 -29.21 -11.32 10.98
CA LEU A 295 -30.57 -10.94 10.61
C LEU A 295 -31.20 -10.22 11.79
N THR A 296 -31.49 -8.93 11.63
CA THR A 296 -32.34 -8.17 12.54
C THR A 296 -33.80 -8.40 12.18
N LEU A 297 -34.66 -8.50 13.20
CA LEU A 297 -36.11 -8.63 13.01
C LEU A 297 -36.73 -7.36 12.40
N ASP A 298 -36.02 -6.23 12.51
CA ASP A 298 -36.39 -4.96 11.88
C ASP A 298 -35.77 -4.84 10.47
N SER A 299 -36.62 -4.81 9.44
CA SER A 299 -36.23 -4.63 8.02
C SER A 299 -35.76 -3.19 7.68
N ALA A 300 -35.38 -2.39 8.68
CA ALA A 300 -35.04 -0.99 8.52
C ALA A 300 -33.83 -0.78 7.60
N ASP A 301 -32.90 -1.74 7.59
CA ASP A 301 -31.67 -1.67 6.79
C ASP A 301 -31.81 -2.19 5.35
N ASP A 302 -32.89 -2.91 5.02
CA ASP A 302 -33.04 -3.54 3.70
C ASP A 302 -33.44 -2.53 2.62
N LYS A 303 -34.26 -1.54 2.97
CA LYS A 303 -34.64 -0.43 2.08
C LYS A 303 -33.44 0.44 1.67
N PRO A 304 -32.61 0.97 2.61
CA PRO A 304 -31.45 1.77 2.24
C PRO A 304 -30.42 0.98 1.42
N LEU A 305 -30.22 -0.31 1.71
CA LEU A 305 -29.41 -1.21 0.87
C LEU A 305 -29.87 -1.28 -0.58
N ALA A 306 -31.18 -1.52 -0.78
CA ALA A 306 -31.75 -1.60 -2.11
C ALA A 306 -31.58 -0.28 -2.88
N ILE A 307 -31.72 0.85 -2.18
CA ILE A 307 -31.48 2.19 -2.73
C ILE A 307 -30.01 2.35 -3.13
N GLU A 308 -29.05 1.94 -2.30
CA GLU A 308 -27.62 1.99 -2.63
C GLU A 308 -27.29 1.17 -3.88
N ALA A 309 -27.84 -0.05 -4.00
CA ALA A 309 -27.64 -0.90 -5.18
C ALA A 309 -28.28 -0.33 -6.46
N VAL A 310 -29.40 0.38 -6.35
CA VAL A 310 -30.02 1.11 -7.47
C VAL A 310 -29.18 2.33 -7.84
N ALA A 311 -28.72 3.08 -6.84
CA ALA A 311 -27.89 4.25 -7.04
C ALA A 311 -26.58 3.89 -7.75
N ASP A 312 -25.95 2.79 -7.37
CA ASP A 312 -24.72 2.32 -8.02
C ASP A 312 -24.96 1.90 -9.47
N ARG A 313 -26.06 1.20 -9.77
CA ARG A 313 -26.44 0.88 -11.16
C ARG A 313 -26.63 2.13 -12.01
N ALA A 314 -27.27 3.17 -11.46
CA ALA A 314 -27.43 4.44 -12.16
C ALA A 314 -26.07 5.15 -12.36
N ARG A 315 -25.17 5.11 -11.37
CA ARG A 315 -23.82 5.70 -11.47
C ARG A 315 -22.96 5.02 -12.52
N VAL A 316 -23.05 3.70 -12.66
CA VAL A 316 -22.34 2.95 -13.71
C VAL A 316 -22.83 3.37 -15.10
N ARG A 317 -24.14 3.56 -15.28
CA ARG A 317 -24.73 3.86 -16.59
C ARG A 317 -24.64 5.33 -16.99
N TYR A 318 -24.79 6.26 -16.05
CA TYR A 318 -24.97 7.69 -16.32
C TYR A 318 -23.85 8.57 -15.72
N GLY A 319 -22.90 7.97 -15.00
CA GLY A 319 -21.80 8.67 -14.35
C GLY A 319 -22.08 9.02 -12.89
N ARG A 320 -21.00 9.29 -12.14
CA ARG A 320 -21.02 9.42 -10.67
C ARG A 320 -21.77 10.63 -10.14
N GLN A 321 -21.98 11.66 -10.98
CA GLN A 321 -22.63 12.90 -10.56
C GLN A 321 -24.17 12.80 -10.51
N VAL A 322 -24.74 11.67 -10.95
CA VAL A 322 -26.19 11.52 -11.12
C VAL A 322 -26.90 11.28 -9.79
N LEU A 323 -26.28 10.53 -8.87
CA LEU A 323 -26.83 10.25 -7.54
C LEU A 323 -25.73 10.31 -6.48
N TYR A 324 -25.94 11.14 -5.46
CA TYR A 324 -25.05 11.28 -4.32
C TYR A 324 -25.86 11.65 -3.07
N PRO A 325 -25.35 11.36 -1.86
CA PRO A 325 -26.02 11.73 -0.63
C PRO A 325 -26.36 13.22 -0.58
N ALA A 326 -27.60 13.57 -0.22
CA ALA A 326 -28.09 14.95 -0.22
C ALA A 326 -27.23 15.91 0.62
N ALA A 327 -26.60 15.42 1.69
CA ALA A 327 -25.67 16.18 2.52
C ALA A 327 -24.41 16.68 1.76
N LEU A 328 -24.12 16.13 0.57
CA LEU A 328 -23.04 16.57 -0.32
C LEU A 328 -23.49 17.63 -1.34
N ALA A 329 -24.80 17.85 -1.52
CA ALA A 329 -25.35 18.78 -2.51
C ALA A 329 -25.13 20.26 -2.18
N ILE A 330 -24.86 20.57 -0.92
CA ILE A 330 -24.78 21.95 -0.39
C ILE A 330 -23.42 22.60 -0.74
N SER A 331 -22.45 21.84 -1.24
CA SER A 331 -21.22 22.36 -1.83
C SER A 331 -21.16 22.02 -3.32
N SER A 332 -20.62 22.92 -4.15
CA SER A 332 -20.21 22.65 -5.54
C SER A 332 -19.49 21.29 -5.66
N PRO A 333 -19.49 20.67 -6.86
CA PRO A 333 -19.64 19.22 -7.08
C PRO A 333 -18.74 18.35 -6.20
N PRO A 334 -19.17 17.12 -5.88
CA PRO A 334 -18.49 16.26 -4.92
C PRO A 334 -16.99 16.21 -5.20
N PRO A 335 -16.14 16.38 -4.19
CA PRO A 335 -14.71 16.46 -4.39
C PRO A 335 -14.24 15.22 -5.15
N SER A 336 -13.58 15.43 -6.29
CA SER A 336 -12.92 14.36 -7.01
C SER A 336 -11.88 13.74 -6.07
N ALA A 337 -12.18 12.56 -5.53
CA ALA A 337 -11.18 11.78 -4.81
C ALA A 337 -10.03 11.53 -5.78
N ARG A 338 -8.82 11.97 -5.43
CA ARG A 338 -7.65 11.60 -6.22
C ARG A 338 -7.41 10.12 -5.96
N HIS A 339 -7.51 9.35 -7.03
CA HIS A 339 -7.11 7.96 -7.05
C HIS A 339 -5.61 7.89 -6.76
N GLN A 340 -5.23 7.26 -5.66
CA GLN A 340 -3.98 6.51 -5.63
C GLN A 340 -4.33 5.11 -6.12
N ASP A 341 -4.43 4.98 -7.44
CA ASP A 341 -3.94 3.78 -8.12
C ASP A 341 -2.52 4.13 -8.54
N GLY A 342 -1.55 3.26 -8.26
CA GLY A 342 -0.18 3.44 -8.73
C GLY A 342 -0.15 3.44 -10.26
N GLY A 343 -0.14 4.63 -10.89
CA GLY A 343 -0.20 4.73 -12.35
C GLY A 343 -0.21 6.15 -12.88
N GLY A 344 0.91 6.88 -12.75
CA GLY A 344 1.08 8.18 -13.39
C GLY A 344 1.53 8.05 -14.84
N ARG A 345 0.72 8.52 -15.80
CA ARG A 345 1.17 8.86 -17.16
C ARG A 345 1.71 10.30 -17.19
N PRO A 346 2.85 10.58 -17.85
CA PRO A 346 3.26 11.93 -18.18
C PRO A 346 2.47 12.46 -19.40
N LYS A 347 2.16 13.76 -19.38
CA LYS A 347 1.63 14.50 -20.54
C LYS A 347 2.76 14.72 -21.54
N ASP A 348 2.59 14.21 -22.76
CA ASP A 348 3.39 14.60 -23.91
C ASP A 348 3.18 16.08 -24.23
N ALA A 349 4.26 16.85 -24.12
CA ALA A 349 4.41 18.13 -24.78
C ALA A 349 5.15 17.89 -26.11
N ARG A 350 4.46 18.02 -27.24
CA ARG A 350 5.12 18.30 -28.53
C ARG A 350 4.46 19.48 -29.19
N GLY A 351 5.26 20.53 -29.34
CA GLY A 351 4.92 21.76 -30.02
C GLY A 351 4.61 21.53 -31.49
N ARG A 352 3.62 22.27 -31.96
CA ARG A 352 3.42 22.59 -33.37
C ARG A 352 4.21 23.85 -33.70
N ARG A 353 5.20 23.74 -34.60
CA ARG A 353 5.61 24.79 -35.55
C ARG A 353 6.37 24.13 -36.70
N ALA A 354 5.77 24.18 -37.90
CA ALA A 354 6.41 24.47 -39.18
C ALA A 354 5.33 24.44 -40.27
N THR A 355 4.81 25.63 -40.59
CA THR A 355 4.64 26.07 -41.98
C THR A 355 5.92 26.78 -42.38
#